data_AF-A0A8J2HIB3-F1
#
_entry.id   AF-A0A8J2HIB3-F1
#
_cell.length_a   1.000
_cell.length_b   1.000
_cell.length_c   1.000
_cell.angle_alpha   90.00
_cell.angle_beta   90.00
_cell.angle_gamma   90.00
#
_symmetry.space_group_name_H-M   'P 1'
#
loop_
_entity.id
_entity.type
_entity.pdbx_description
1 polymer ?
#
loop_
_entity_poly.entity_id
_entity_poly.type
_entity_poly.pdbx_seq_one_letter_code
_entity_poly.pdbx_strand_id
1 'polypeptide(L)'
;MYKQLKEIKASQANFMRDYARARNNDDENQNDQHELGHVGSGVFISKNSWTTAEQKRSYQSMGKALIKAAFPTEVMLLSNLRGNASKIDKNAPKKPALDLNIMNAIKGYLTYVLLTDILFRASFSTGGLDILSL
;
A
#
# COMPACT_ATOMS: atom_id res chain seq x y z
N MET A 1 32.36 -30.57 -33.65
CA MET A 1 32.44 -29.10 -33.81
C MET A 1 31.09 -28.47 -34.18
N TYR A 2 30.45 -28.83 -35.30
CA TYR A 2 29.19 -28.19 -35.74
C TYR A 2 27.99 -28.41 -34.79
N LYS A 3 27.91 -29.59 -34.15
CA LYS A 3 26.85 -29.93 -33.18
C LYS A 3 26.90 -29.09 -31.91
N GLN A 4 28.10 -28.91 -31.34
CA GLN A 4 28.34 -28.05 -30.17
C GLN A 4 27.96 -26.59 -30.45
N LEU A 5 28.30 -26.06 -31.63
CA LEU A 5 27.90 -24.71 -32.05
C LEU A 5 26.38 -24.52 -32.07
N LYS A 6 25.63 -25.56 -32.44
CA LYS A 6 24.15 -25.52 -32.46
C LYS A 6 23.56 -25.53 -31.05
N GLU A 7 24.15 -26.32 -30.15
CA GLU A 7 23.77 -26.39 -28.73
C GLU A 7 24.10 -25.08 -27.99
N ILE A 8 25.24 -24.45 -28.28
CA ILE A 8 25.61 -23.14 -27.73
C ILE A 8 24.62 -22.05 -28.19
N LYS A 9 24.22 -22.04 -29.47
CA LYS A 9 23.22 -21.09 -29.96
C LYS A 9 21.85 -21.30 -29.33
N ALA A 10 21.44 -22.57 -29.15
CA ALA A 10 20.17 -22.90 -28.51
C ALA A 10 20.14 -22.50 -27.03
N SER A 11 21.21 -22.77 -26.29
CA SER A 11 21.33 -22.37 -24.88
C SER A 11 21.35 -20.85 -24.70
N GLN A 12 22.05 -20.11 -25.56
CA GLN A 12 22.00 -18.64 -25.56
C GLN A 12 20.58 -18.12 -25.84
N ALA A 13 19.87 -18.70 -26.82
CA ALA A 13 18.51 -18.28 -27.13
C ALA A 13 17.53 -18.54 -25.97
N ASN A 14 17.68 -19.67 -25.27
CA ASN A 14 16.87 -19.97 -24.08
C ASN A 14 17.19 -19.01 -22.93
N PHE A 15 18.47 -18.75 -22.65
CA PHE A 15 18.88 -17.79 -21.64
C PHE A 15 18.30 -16.40 -21.88
N MET A 16 18.36 -15.90 -23.12
CA MET A 16 17.81 -14.59 -23.47
C MET A 16 16.28 -14.54 -23.32
N ARG A 17 15.58 -15.64 -23.60
CA ARG A 17 14.12 -15.74 -23.34
C ARG A 17 13.79 -15.72 -21.87
N ASP A 18 14.51 -16.50 -21.07
CA ASP A 18 14.28 -16.58 -19.63
C ASP A 18 14.55 -15.23 -18.96
N TYR A 19 15.61 -14.54 -19.40
CA TYR A 19 15.94 -13.19 -18.94
C TYR A 19 14.85 -12.16 -19.31
N ALA A 20 14.36 -12.18 -20.55
CA ALA A 20 13.28 -11.30 -20.98
C ALA A 20 11.97 -11.59 -20.21
N ARG A 21 11.68 -12.86 -19.93
CA ARG A 21 10.51 -13.26 -19.16
C ARG A 21 10.59 -12.80 -17.70
N ALA A 22 11.75 -12.97 -17.05
CA ALA A 22 11.97 -12.49 -15.70
C ALA A 22 11.79 -10.97 -15.60
N ARG A 23 12.38 -10.23 -16.55
CA ARG A 23 12.24 -8.77 -16.63
C ARG A 23 10.79 -8.33 -16.82
N ASN A 24 10.04 -8.96 -17.72
CA ASN A 24 8.63 -8.62 -17.94
C ASN A 24 7.77 -8.88 -16.69
N ASN A 25 8.06 -9.95 -15.94
CA ASN A 25 7.35 -10.23 -14.68
C ASN A 25 7.66 -9.16 -13.62
N ASP A 26 8.89 -8.66 -13.54
CA ASP A 26 9.26 -7.59 -12.61
C ASP A 26 8.57 -6.26 -12.98
N ASP A 27 8.51 -5.93 -14.27
CA ASP A 27 7.83 -4.75 -14.78
C ASP A 27 6.30 -4.85 -14.57
N GLU A 28 5.68 -6.02 -14.79
CA GLU A 28 4.27 -6.28 -14.47
C GLU A 28 3.99 -6.18 -12.96
N ASN A 29 4.85 -6.76 -12.12
CA ASN A 29 4.70 -6.66 -10.66
C ASN A 29 4.80 -5.21 -10.16
N GLN A 30 5.71 -4.41 -10.72
CA GLN A 30 5.81 -2.99 -10.40
C GLN A 30 4.55 -2.23 -10.86
N ASN A 31 3.99 -2.61 -12.01
CA ASN A 31 2.76 -2.03 -12.51
C ASN A 31 1.51 -2.51 -11.75
N ASP A 32 1.61 -3.52 -10.88
CA ASP A 32 0.50 -4.00 -10.05
C ASP A 32 0.54 -3.50 -8.61
N GLN A 33 1.52 -2.65 -8.28
CA GLN A 33 1.69 -2.08 -6.95
C GLN A 33 1.35 -0.58 -6.92
N HIS A 34 0.91 -0.13 -5.75
CA HIS A 34 0.61 1.27 -5.43
C HIS A 34 1.37 1.65 -4.17
N GLU A 35 2.11 2.76 -4.23
CA GLU A 35 2.83 3.30 -3.08
C GLU A 35 1.88 4.03 -2.14
N LEU A 36 1.89 3.64 -0.87
CA LEU A 36 0.92 4.08 0.12
C LEU A 36 1.42 5.33 0.86
N GLY A 37 0.55 6.33 1.04
CA GLY A 37 0.89 7.56 1.75
C GLY A 37 1.43 8.63 0.82
N HIS A 38 2.76 8.75 0.73
CA HIS A 38 3.44 9.71 -0.14
C HIS A 38 4.50 9.01 -1.00
N VAL A 39 4.90 9.66 -2.09
CA VAL A 39 6.02 9.20 -2.91
C VAL A 39 7.27 9.07 -2.05
N GLY A 40 7.92 7.91 -2.09
CA GLY A 40 9.08 7.59 -1.27
C GLY A 40 8.78 7.08 0.13
N SER A 41 7.53 6.68 0.44
CA SER A 41 7.21 5.97 1.68
C SER A 41 7.82 4.57 1.72
N GLY A 42 8.08 3.99 0.56
CA GLY A 42 8.59 2.61 0.41
C GLY A 42 7.59 1.54 0.83
N VAL A 43 6.31 1.90 1.04
CA VAL A 43 5.25 0.98 1.45
C VAL A 43 4.34 0.73 0.26
N PHE A 44 4.32 -0.51 -0.23
CA PHE A 44 3.56 -0.86 -1.42
C PHE A 44 2.44 -1.84 -1.08
N ILE A 45 1.27 -1.63 -1.69
CA ILE A 45 0.16 -2.59 -1.69
C ILE A 45 -0.30 -2.86 -3.12
N SER A 46 -1.05 -3.94 -3.35
CA SER A 46 -1.58 -4.20 -4.70
C SER A 46 -2.55 -3.09 -5.14
N LYS A 47 -2.54 -2.74 -6.44
CA LYS A 47 -3.47 -1.77 -7.04
C LYS A 47 -4.93 -2.15 -6.82
N ASN A 48 -5.25 -3.44 -6.82
CA ASN A 48 -6.61 -3.91 -6.56
C ASN A 48 -7.03 -3.63 -5.11
N SER A 49 -6.15 -3.91 -4.15
CA SER A 49 -6.39 -3.59 -2.73
C SER A 49 -6.50 -2.09 -2.50
N TRP A 50 -5.67 -1.30 -3.18
CA TRP A 50 -5.75 0.17 -3.16
C TRP A 50 -7.12 0.67 -3.63
N THR A 51 -7.54 0.25 -4.83
CA THR A 51 -8.83 0.61 -5.42
C THR A 51 -9.99 0.22 -4.50
N THR A 52 -9.92 -0.98 -3.91
CA THR A 52 -10.92 -1.47 -2.95
C THR A 52 -10.99 -0.61 -1.69
N ALA A 53 -9.85 -0.07 -1.23
CA ALA A 53 -9.78 0.79 -0.06
C ALA A 53 -10.34 2.19 -0.35
N GLU A 54 -10.04 2.78 -1.52
CA GLU A 54 -10.57 4.08 -1.93
C GLU A 54 -12.08 4.11 -2.05
N GLN A 55 -12.69 3.01 -2.48
CA GLN A 55 -14.15 2.89 -2.62
C GLN A 55 -14.89 2.77 -1.27
N LYS A 56 -14.19 2.74 -0.12
CA LYS A 56 -14.83 2.64 1.19
C LYS A 56 -15.45 3.98 1.61
N ARG A 57 -16.73 3.92 2.02
CA ARG A 57 -17.53 5.09 2.42
C ARG A 57 -17.06 5.79 3.70
N SER A 58 -16.26 5.15 4.54
CA SER A 58 -15.79 5.73 5.80
C SER A 58 -14.30 5.52 5.99
N TYR A 59 -13.63 6.50 6.61
CA TYR A 59 -12.19 6.44 6.91
C TYR A 59 -11.81 5.20 7.73
N GLN A 60 -12.69 4.75 8.63
CA GLN A 60 -12.44 3.54 9.43
C GLN A 60 -12.45 2.28 8.54
N SER A 61 -13.39 2.21 7.59
CA SER A 61 -13.49 1.07 6.67
C SER A 61 -12.35 1.06 5.67
N MET A 62 -11.95 2.24 5.19
CA MET A 62 -10.77 2.45 4.36
C MET A 62 -9.50 2.01 5.10
N GLY A 63 -9.29 2.50 6.33
CA GLY A 63 -8.14 2.13 7.16
C GLY A 63 -8.07 0.62 7.42
N LYS A 64 -9.19 -0.04 7.71
CA LYS A 64 -9.23 -1.51 7.85
C LYS A 64 -8.83 -2.22 6.56
N ALA A 65 -9.26 -1.73 5.39
CA ALA A 65 -8.90 -2.31 4.10
C ALA A 65 -7.39 -2.16 3.83
N LEU A 66 -6.83 -0.97 4.09
CA LEU A 66 -5.39 -0.71 3.93
C LEU A 66 -4.54 -1.56 4.88
N ILE A 67 -4.94 -1.68 6.15
CA ILE A 67 -4.23 -2.53 7.13
C ILE A 67 -4.23 -3.99 6.66
N LYS A 68 -5.37 -4.52 6.20
CA LYS A 68 -5.46 -5.89 5.66
C LYS A 68 -4.63 -6.11 4.39
N ALA A 69 -4.45 -5.06 3.59
CA ALA A 69 -3.66 -5.13 2.37
C ALA A 69 -2.15 -5.06 2.66
N ALA A 70 -1.75 -4.28 3.67
CA ALA A 70 -0.34 -4.04 3.99
C ALA A 70 0.25 -5.07 4.96
N PHE A 71 -0.57 -5.76 5.75
CA PHE A 71 -0.12 -6.76 6.72
C PHE A 71 -0.71 -8.15 6.43
N PRO A 72 0.13 -9.20 6.40
CA PRO A 72 -0.35 -10.58 6.43
C PRO A 72 -1.24 -10.84 7.66
N THR A 73 -2.19 -11.75 7.51
CA THR A 73 -3.15 -12.08 8.59
C THR A 73 -2.44 -12.56 9.85
N GLU A 74 -1.39 -13.35 9.67
CA GLU A 74 -0.56 -13.91 10.74
C GLU A 74 0.12 -12.78 11.53
N VAL A 75 0.66 -11.78 10.84
CA VAL A 75 1.29 -10.60 11.46
C VAL A 75 0.26 -9.83 12.28
N MET A 76 -0.96 -9.64 11.76
CA MET A 76 -2.04 -8.97 12.50
C MET A 76 -2.49 -9.74 13.74
N LEU A 77 -2.54 -11.08 13.69
CA LEU A 77 -2.93 -11.91 14.83
C LEU A 77 -1.87 -11.94 15.92
N LEU A 78 -0.59 -11.93 15.54
CA LEU A 78 0.55 -12.03 16.44
C LEU A 78 1.04 -10.68 16.95
N SER A 79 0.64 -9.57 16.34
CA SER A 79 1.09 -8.22 16.72
C SER A 79 0.00 -7.40 17.40
N ASN A 80 0.36 -6.22 17.90
CA ASN A 80 -0.59 -5.19 18.32
C ASN A 80 -0.11 -3.79 17.86
N LEU A 81 -0.93 -2.76 18.08
CA LEU A 81 -0.63 -1.40 17.60
C LEU A 81 0.58 -0.73 18.29
N ARG A 82 1.01 -1.19 19.48
CA ARG A 82 1.96 -0.46 20.34
C ARG A 82 3.13 -1.30 20.87
N GLY A 83 3.17 -2.60 20.62
CA GLY A 83 4.19 -3.54 21.14
C GLY A 83 4.18 -3.78 22.65
N ASN A 84 3.19 -3.22 23.36
CA ASN A 84 3.14 -3.25 24.81
C ASN A 84 2.24 -4.37 25.33
N ALA A 85 2.42 -4.73 26.60
CA ALA A 85 1.51 -5.62 27.31
C ALA A 85 0.10 -5.01 27.37
N SER A 86 -0.91 -5.87 27.43
CA SER A 86 -2.30 -5.44 27.58
C SER A 86 -2.47 -4.73 28.94
N LYS A 87 -3.16 -3.58 28.92
CA LYS A 87 -3.48 -2.82 30.14
C LYS A 87 -4.66 -3.41 30.90
N ILE A 88 -5.48 -4.22 30.22
CA ILE A 88 -6.73 -4.79 30.75
C ILE A 88 -6.45 -6.20 31.28
N ASP A 89 -5.82 -7.02 30.45
CA ASP A 89 -5.46 -8.40 30.80
C ASP A 89 -3.96 -8.51 31.01
N LYS A 90 -3.54 -8.54 32.28
CA LYS A 90 -2.12 -8.64 32.64
C LYS A 90 -1.51 -10.01 32.32
N ASN A 91 -2.34 -11.04 32.11
CA ASN A 91 -1.89 -12.39 31.78
C ASN A 91 -1.78 -12.62 30.26
N ALA A 92 -2.28 -11.68 29.44
CA ALA A 92 -2.19 -11.79 28.00
C ALA A 92 -0.73 -11.82 27.52
N PRO A 93 -0.39 -12.65 26.52
CA PRO A 93 0.95 -12.67 25.94
C PRO A 93 1.33 -11.30 25.40
N LYS A 94 2.59 -10.89 25.63
CA LYS A 94 3.15 -9.69 25.02
C LYS A 94 3.26 -9.90 23.50
N LYS A 95 2.70 -8.98 22.73
CA LYS A 95 2.76 -8.99 21.27
C LYS A 95 3.69 -7.89 20.75
N PRO A 96 4.49 -8.12 19.69
CA PRO A 96 5.27 -7.08 19.03
C PRO A 96 4.37 -5.98 18.45
N ALA A 97 4.98 -4.81 18.20
CA ALA A 97 4.30 -3.73 17.50
C ALA A 97 4.21 -4.05 16.00
N LEU A 98 3.15 -3.57 15.35
CA LEU A 98 3.11 -3.49 13.88
C LEU A 98 4.22 -2.56 13.37
N ASP A 99 4.68 -2.82 12.16
CA ASP A 99 5.70 -2.01 11.50
C ASP A 99 5.29 -0.54 11.48
N LEU A 100 6.14 0.31 12.08
CA LEU A 100 5.82 1.72 12.27
C LEU A 100 5.83 2.50 10.96
N ASN A 101 6.65 2.11 9.98
CA ASN A 101 6.70 2.77 8.68
C ASN A 101 5.38 2.55 7.92
N ILE A 102 4.92 1.30 7.85
CA ILE A 102 3.64 0.94 7.25
C ILE A 102 2.48 1.66 7.94
N MET A 103 2.48 1.68 9.29
CA MET A 103 1.43 2.36 10.06
C MET A 103 1.43 3.88 9.82
N ASN A 104 2.61 4.50 9.71
CA ASN A 104 2.73 5.93 9.41
C ASN A 104 2.28 6.27 7.99
N ALA A 105 2.59 5.42 7.01
CA ALA A 105 2.10 5.58 5.64
C ALA A 105 0.56 5.56 5.60
N ILE A 106 -0.06 4.58 6.28
CA ILE A 106 -1.54 4.47 6.38
C ILE A 106 -2.14 5.68 7.07
N LYS A 107 -1.56 6.09 8.20
CA LYS A 107 -2.03 7.26 8.95
C LYS A 107 -1.89 8.54 8.13
N GLY A 108 -0.76 8.71 7.44
CA GLY A 108 -0.50 9.86 6.57
C GLY A 108 -1.54 9.98 5.48
N TYR A 109 -1.82 8.88 4.78
CA TYR A 109 -2.87 8.84 3.77
C TYR A 109 -4.25 9.19 4.33
N LEU A 110 -4.69 8.53 5.40
CA LEU A 110 -6.01 8.80 5.99
C LEU A 110 -6.15 10.24 6.49
N THR A 111 -5.06 10.82 7.02
CA THR A 111 -5.02 12.22 7.45
C THR A 111 -5.16 13.16 6.24
N TYR A 112 -4.45 12.87 5.15
CA TYR A 112 -4.56 13.63 3.91
C TYR A 112 -5.99 13.63 3.38
N VAL A 113 -6.62 12.46 3.22
CA VAL A 113 -8.01 12.34 2.73
C VAL A 113 -9.00 13.10 3.63
N LEU A 114 -8.83 12.98 4.95
CA LEU A 114 -9.69 13.71 5.90
C LEU A 114 -9.52 15.23 5.77
N LEU A 115 -8.29 15.72 5.65
CA LEU A 115 -8.02 17.15 5.50
C LEU A 115 -8.56 17.70 4.18
N THR A 116 -8.41 16.96 3.07
CA THR A 116 -8.97 17.38 1.78
C THR A 116 -10.49 17.45 1.82
N ASP A 117 -11.16 16.48 2.48
CA ASP A 117 -12.61 16.49 2.61
C ASP A 117 -13.11 17.67 3.47
N ILE A 118 -12.41 17.98 4.56
CA ILE A 118 -12.74 19.13 5.42
C ILE A 118 -12.56 20.44 4.65
N LEU A 119 -11.44 20.62 3.95
CA LEU A 119 -11.14 21.83 3.18
C LEU A 119 -12.13 22.02 2.02
N PHE A 120 -12.49 20.94 1.34
CA PHE A 120 -13.51 20.97 0.28
C PHE A 120 -14.86 21.42 0.85
N ARG A 121 -15.32 20.82 1.95
CA ARG A 121 -16.58 21.20 2.60
C ARG A 121 -16.57 22.65 3.11
N ALA A 122 -15.45 23.11 3.66
CA ALA A 122 -15.30 24.49 4.10
C ALA A 122 -15.42 25.48 2.93
N SER A 123 -14.82 25.16 1.77
CA SER A 123 -14.85 26.01 0.58
C SER A 123 -16.25 26.18 -0.02
N PHE A 124 -17.10 25.14 0.07
CA PHE A 124 -18.50 25.22 -0.36
C PHE A 124 -19.42 25.88 0.68
N SER A 125 -19.07 25.81 1.96
CA SER A 125 -19.84 26.48 3.02
C SER A 125 -19.70 28.00 3.02
N THR A 126 -18.64 28.55 2.42
CA THR A 126 -18.40 30.00 2.30
C THR A 126 -18.96 30.63 1.01
N GLY A 127 -19.56 29.83 0.12
CA GLY A 127 -20.07 30.29 -1.19
C GLY A 127 -21.48 30.91 -1.18
N GLY A 128 -21.81 31.75 -0.18
CA GLY A 128 -23.14 32.32 -0.02
C GLY A 128 -23.21 33.75 0.52
N LEU A 129 -22.12 34.52 0.46
CA LEU A 129 -22.16 35.96 0.72
C LEU A 129 -21.32 36.71 -0.32
N ASP A 130 -22.04 37.27 -1.28
CA ASP A 130 -21.77 38.50 -2.02
C ASP A 130 -20.30 38.96 -2.08
N ILE A 131 -19.59 38.47 -3.09
CA ILE A 131 -18.42 39.16 -3.62
C ILE A 131 -18.60 39.19 -5.13
N LEU A 132 -19.51 40.07 -5.61
CA LEU A 132 -19.55 40.65 -6.96
C LEU A 132 -20.83 41.50 -7.07
N SER A 133 -20.81 42.71 -6.49
CA SER A 133 -21.60 43.83 -7.01
C SER A 133 -20.79 45.12 -6.87
N LEU A 134 -20.03 45.41 -7.94
CA LEU A 134 -19.72 46.77 -8.36
C LEU A 134 -20.99 47.39 -8.97
#